data_AF-A0A231P5V7-F1
#
_entry.id   AF-A0A231P5V7-F1
#
_cell.length_a   1.000
_cell.length_b   1.000
_cell.length_c   1.000
_cell.angle_alpha   90.00
_cell.angle_beta   90.00
_cell.angle_gamma   90.00
#
_symmetry.space_group_name_H-M   'P 1'
#
loop_
_entity.id
_entity.type
_entity.pdbx_description
1 polymer ?
#
loop_
_entity_poly.entity_id
_entity_poly.type
_entity_poly.pdbx_seq_one_letter_code
_entity_poly.pdbx_strand_id
1 'polypeptide(L)'
;MSALRDILWWLCFLAAAVGIQAAVPGLDVMAVGLIILLQERDYKNMLWLLPAFILLQEGMGTRVFGGVIVWYAAVIVLFRMGRWLFEAENFLFIFLLSACMGAAYYAVAWLMAPLQDLPFNTHDILDKSLIQAIFIPFAWKILVATRRGKGHVSES
;
A
#
# COMPACT_ATOMS: atom_id res chain seq x y z
N MET A 1 16.77 9.57 19.73
CA MET A 1 16.02 10.59 18.93
C MET A 1 15.54 10.08 17.56
N SER A 2 15.68 8.78 17.24
CA SER A 2 15.14 8.18 16.01
C SER A 2 13.65 7.86 16.08
N ALA A 3 13.17 7.23 17.16
CA ALA A 3 11.79 6.77 17.28
C ALA A 3 10.73 7.88 17.18
N LEU A 4 10.94 9.03 17.85
CA LEU A 4 10.02 10.18 17.75
C LEU A 4 9.91 10.71 16.32
N ARG A 5 11.03 10.75 15.60
CA ARG A 5 11.09 11.19 14.21
C ARG A 5 10.44 10.19 13.26
N ASP A 6 10.56 8.89 13.55
CA ASP A 6 9.89 7.83 12.78
C ASP A 6 8.37 7.88 13.01
N ILE A 7 7.94 8.08 14.26
CA ILE A 7 6.52 8.28 14.60
C ILE A 7 5.96 9.52 13.88
N LEU A 8 6.64 10.67 13.95
CA LEU A 8 6.24 11.89 13.25
C LEU A 8 6.13 11.67 11.74
N TRP A 9 7.07 10.94 11.15
CA TRP A 9 7.02 10.65 9.72
C TRP A 9 5.85 9.74 9.35
N TRP A 10 5.58 8.69 10.14
CA TRP A 10 4.42 7.83 9.94
C TRP A 10 3.09 8.58 10.14
N LEU A 11 3.02 9.49 11.10
CA LEU A 11 1.84 10.36 11.30
C LEU A 11 1.63 11.30 10.11
N CYS A 12 2.68 11.94 9.61
CA CYS A 12 2.59 12.75 8.39
C CYS A 12 2.19 11.93 7.17
N PHE A 13 2.75 10.71 7.03
CA PHE A 13 2.38 9.77 5.98
C PHE A 13 0.90 9.39 6.05
N LEU A 14 0.40 9.04 7.24
CA LEU A 14 -1.01 8.70 7.46
C LEU A 14 -1.93 9.87 7.13
N ALA A 15 -1.61 11.08 7.59
CA ALA A 15 -2.39 12.27 7.29
C ALA A 15 -2.43 12.56 5.77
N ALA A 16 -1.28 12.46 5.09
CA ALA A 16 -1.20 12.63 3.64
C ALA A 16 -1.95 11.51 2.89
N ALA A 17 -1.83 10.27 3.33
CA ALA A 17 -2.52 9.11 2.75
C ALA A 17 -4.04 9.30 2.83
N VAL A 18 -4.56 9.69 4.01
CA VAL A 18 -5.99 10.01 4.19
C VAL A 18 -6.42 11.15 3.26
N GLY A 19 -5.64 12.22 3.17
CA GLY A 19 -5.94 13.34 2.28
C GLY A 19 -5.99 12.97 0.79
N ILE A 20 -5.02 12.17 0.32
CA ILE A 20 -4.98 11.69 -1.06
C ILE A 20 -6.15 10.74 -1.34
N GLN A 21 -6.44 9.83 -0.41
CA GLN A 21 -7.56 8.88 -0.54
C GLN A 21 -8.93 9.58 -0.50
N ALA A 22 -9.04 10.71 0.19
CA ALA A 22 -10.24 11.55 0.14
C ALA A 22 -10.40 12.24 -1.23
N ALA A 23 -9.30 12.60 -1.89
CA ALA A 23 -9.33 13.21 -3.22
C ALA A 23 -9.55 12.18 -4.36
N VAL A 24 -9.04 10.95 -4.21
CA VAL A 24 -9.11 9.88 -5.21
C VAL A 24 -9.78 8.63 -4.60
N PRO A 25 -11.11 8.51 -4.66
CA PRO A 25 -11.82 7.38 -4.08
C PRO A 25 -11.45 6.05 -4.78
N GLY A 26 -11.21 5.01 -3.98
CA GLY A 26 -10.81 3.68 -4.46
C GLY A 26 -9.31 3.43 -4.48
N LEU A 27 -8.50 4.48 -4.32
CA LEU A 27 -7.05 4.38 -4.13
C LEU A 27 -6.73 3.92 -2.70
N ASP A 28 -5.73 3.07 -2.57
CA ASP A 28 -5.17 2.63 -1.30
C ASP A 28 -3.69 3.03 -1.23
N VAL A 29 -3.45 4.18 -0.62
CA VAL A 29 -2.11 4.75 -0.43
C VAL A 29 -1.39 4.02 0.72
N MET A 30 -2.15 3.51 1.69
CA MET A 30 -1.60 2.74 2.82
C MET A 30 -0.90 1.46 2.36
N ALA A 31 -1.38 0.84 1.28
CA ALA A 31 -0.70 -0.30 0.65
C ALA A 31 0.77 0.01 0.26
N VAL A 32 1.07 1.25 -0.14
CA VAL A 32 2.45 1.67 -0.45
C VAL A 32 3.29 1.75 0.82
N GLY A 33 2.71 2.24 1.92
CA GLY A 33 3.34 2.23 3.24
C GLY A 33 3.66 0.81 3.72
N LEU A 34 2.75 -0.14 3.48
CA LEU A 34 2.95 -1.56 3.77
C LEU A 34 4.12 -2.16 2.95
N ILE A 35 4.21 -1.84 1.66
CA ILE A 35 5.33 -2.28 0.81
C ILE A 35 6.66 -1.79 1.38
N ILE A 36 6.74 -0.54 1.83
CA ILE A 36 7.96 0.04 2.41
C ILE A 36 8.32 -0.67 3.72
N LEU A 37 7.36 -0.94 4.61
CA LEU A 37 7.60 -1.72 5.83
C LEU A 37 8.16 -3.11 5.53
N LEU A 38 7.64 -3.76 4.49
CA LEU A 38 8.11 -5.07 4.04
C LEU A 38 9.51 -5.01 3.40
N GLN A 39 9.85 -3.93 2.69
CA GLN A 39 11.18 -3.69 2.11
C GLN A 39 12.26 -3.55 3.19
N GLU A 40 11.98 -2.76 4.21
CA GLU A 40 12.93 -2.47 5.29
C GLU A 40 13.03 -3.59 6.33
N ARG A 41 12.14 -4.58 6.24
CA ARG A 41 12.06 -5.70 7.19
C ARG A 41 11.84 -5.23 8.64
N ASP A 42 11.19 -4.09 8.82
CA ASP A 42 10.87 -3.55 10.15
C ASP A 42 9.59 -4.18 10.69
N TYR A 43 9.71 -5.45 11.10
CA TYR A 43 8.58 -6.23 11.60
C TYR A 43 8.01 -5.69 12.91
N LYS A 44 8.80 -4.93 13.69
CA LYS A 44 8.33 -4.31 14.94
C LYS A 44 7.32 -3.22 14.64
N ASN A 45 7.65 -2.31 13.72
CA ASN A 45 6.72 -1.27 13.30
C ASN A 45 5.54 -1.85 12.50
N MET A 46 5.77 -2.90 11.71
CA MET A 46 4.69 -3.60 10.99
C MET A 46 3.63 -4.18 11.94
N LEU A 47 4.03 -4.72 13.09
CA LEU A 47 3.08 -5.29 14.08
C LEU A 47 2.09 -4.25 14.61
N TRP A 48 2.51 -2.99 14.71
CA TRP A 48 1.66 -1.88 15.19
C TRP A 48 0.96 -1.14 14.06
N LEU A 49 1.64 -0.90 12.95
CA LEU A 49 1.11 -0.14 11.82
C LEU A 49 0.13 -0.95 10.97
N LEU A 50 0.30 -2.27 10.85
CA LEU A 50 -0.61 -3.10 10.05
C LEU A 50 -2.05 -3.09 10.62
N PRO A 51 -2.28 -3.34 11.92
CA PRO A 51 -3.61 -3.18 12.51
C PRO A 51 -4.14 -1.76 12.37
N ALA A 52 -3.28 -0.75 12.54
CA ALA A 52 -3.67 0.65 12.38
C ALA A 52 -4.12 0.98 10.94
N PHE A 53 -3.42 0.46 9.93
CA PHE A 53 -3.80 0.63 8.53
C PHE A 53 -5.13 -0.06 8.24
N ILE A 54 -5.34 -1.27 8.74
CA ILE A 54 -6.61 -1.99 8.58
C ILE A 54 -7.75 -1.17 9.21
N LEU A 55 -7.60 -0.73 10.47
CA LEU A 55 -8.62 0.04 11.17
C LEU A 55 -8.94 1.37 10.47
N LEU A 56 -7.92 2.07 9.97
CA LEU A 56 -8.10 3.32 9.22
C LEU A 56 -8.80 3.08 7.88
N GLN A 57 -8.35 2.09 7.11
CA GLN A 57 -8.90 1.83 5.79
C GLN A 57 -10.35 1.34 5.84
N GLU A 58 -10.67 0.49 6.82
CA GLU A 58 -12.03 0.04 7.15
C GLU A 58 -12.87 1.21 7.68
N GLY A 59 -12.32 2.06 8.57
CA GLY A 59 -13.00 3.24 9.11
C GLY A 59 -13.30 4.33 8.08
N MET A 60 -12.48 4.42 7.03
CA MET A 60 -12.71 5.34 5.91
C MET A 60 -13.77 4.83 4.93
N GLY A 61 -14.23 3.58 5.05
CA GLY A 61 -15.24 2.99 4.16
C GLY A 61 -14.79 2.89 2.69
N THR A 62 -13.48 2.90 2.44
CA THR A 62 -12.91 2.89 1.08
C THR A 62 -13.14 1.59 0.33
N ARG A 63 -13.33 0.49 1.07
CA ARG A 63 -13.68 -0.83 0.57
C ARG A 63 -14.68 -1.49 1.49
N VAL A 64 -15.30 -2.53 0.96
CA VAL A 64 -16.19 -3.41 1.69
C VAL A 64 -15.47 -4.09 2.86
N PHE A 65 -16.22 -4.30 3.94
CA PHE A 65 -15.68 -4.84 5.19
C PHE A 65 -15.00 -6.20 4.98
N GLY A 66 -13.76 -6.33 5.44
CA GLY A 66 -12.94 -7.53 5.27
C GLY A 66 -12.19 -7.60 3.93
N GLY A 67 -12.55 -6.76 2.95
CA GLY A 67 -11.82 -6.64 1.69
C GLY A 67 -10.41 -6.09 1.88
N VAL A 68 -10.18 -5.25 2.88
CA VAL A 68 -8.85 -4.71 3.23
C VAL A 68 -7.93 -5.81 3.72
N ILE A 69 -8.43 -6.75 4.53
CA ILE A 69 -7.65 -7.86 5.07
C ILE A 69 -7.15 -8.77 3.94
N VAL A 70 -8.06 -9.15 3.03
CA VAL A 70 -7.70 -10.00 1.87
C VAL A 70 -6.73 -9.26 0.94
N TRP A 71 -6.95 -7.96 0.74
CA TRP A 71 -6.06 -7.12 -0.04
C TRP A 71 -4.64 -7.06 0.54
N TYR A 72 -4.48 -6.72 1.82
CA TYR A 72 -3.16 -6.67 2.45
C TYR A 72 -2.48 -8.03 2.51
N ALA A 73 -3.24 -9.12 2.69
CA ALA A 73 -2.71 -10.47 2.56
C ALA A 73 -2.16 -10.72 1.16
N ALA A 74 -2.89 -10.32 0.10
CA ALA A 74 -2.42 -10.43 -1.27
C ALA A 74 -1.16 -9.60 -1.52
N VAL A 75 -1.08 -8.37 -1.00
CA VAL A 75 0.13 -7.53 -1.08
C VAL A 75 1.33 -8.21 -0.43
N ILE A 76 1.17 -8.75 0.77
CA ILE A 76 2.25 -9.45 1.50
C ILE A 76 2.70 -10.69 0.71
N VAL A 77 1.78 -11.51 0.21
CA VAL A 77 2.10 -12.73 -0.54
C VAL A 77 2.81 -12.38 -1.85
N LEU A 78 2.28 -11.46 -2.65
CA LEU A 78 2.90 -11.04 -3.91
C LEU A 78 4.28 -10.43 -3.68
N PHE A 79 4.43 -9.59 -2.66
CA PHE A 79 5.73 -9.04 -2.30
C PHE A 79 6.71 -10.13 -1.88
N ARG A 80 6.27 -11.12 -1.08
CA ARG A 80 7.09 -12.24 -0.62
C ARG A 80 7.52 -13.17 -1.76
N MET A 81 6.65 -13.39 -2.75
CA MET A 81 6.98 -14.14 -3.95
C MET A 81 7.97 -13.36 -4.82
N GLY A 82 7.70 -12.09 -5.09
CA GLY A 82 8.50 -11.32 -6.02
C GLY A 82 9.88 -10.93 -5.49
N ARG A 83 10.07 -10.76 -4.16
CA ARG A 83 11.41 -10.60 -3.55
C ARG A 83 12.31 -11.83 -3.69
N TRP A 84 11.74 -13.00 -4.02
CA TRP A 84 12.52 -14.19 -4.31
C TRP A 84 13.11 -14.15 -5.73
N LEU A 85 12.45 -13.39 -6.62
CA LEU A 85 12.83 -13.24 -8.02
C LEU A 85 13.72 -12.01 -8.26
N PHE A 86 13.56 -10.93 -7.47
CA PHE A 86 14.30 -9.67 -7.64
C PHE A 86 14.69 -9.02 -6.31
N GLU A 87 15.69 -8.14 -6.36
CA GLU A 87 16.01 -7.24 -5.24
C GLU A 87 14.85 -6.29 -4.95
N ALA A 88 14.45 -6.22 -3.68
CA ALA A 88 13.26 -5.50 -3.25
C ALA A 88 13.33 -3.97 -3.47
N GLU A 89 14.52 -3.40 -3.67
CA GLU A 89 14.74 -1.98 -3.95
C GLU A 89 14.84 -1.65 -5.46
N ASN A 90 14.78 -2.66 -6.33
CA ASN A 90 14.89 -2.44 -7.77
C ASN A 90 13.59 -1.84 -8.34
N PHE A 91 13.70 -0.84 -9.20
CA PHE A 91 12.54 -0.23 -9.86
C PHE A 91 11.74 -1.24 -10.69
N LEU A 92 12.42 -2.17 -11.38
CA LEU A 92 11.77 -3.20 -12.21
C LEU A 92 10.90 -4.14 -11.37
N PHE A 93 11.37 -4.49 -10.17
CA PHE A 93 10.60 -5.28 -9.21
C PHE A 93 9.28 -4.61 -8.85
N ILE A 94 9.33 -3.30 -8.58
CA ILE A 94 8.17 -2.54 -8.09
C ILE A 94 7.19 -2.24 -9.21
N PHE A 95 7.70 -1.99 -10.42
CA PHE A 95 6.87 -1.89 -11.60
C PHE A 95 6.07 -3.19 -11.82
N LEU A 96 6.75 -4.34 -11.79
CA LEU A 96 6.11 -5.65 -11.94
C LEU A 96 5.14 -5.95 -10.80
N LEU A 97 5.54 -5.66 -9.56
CA LEU A 97 4.69 -5.80 -8.38
C LEU A 97 3.42 -4.95 -8.50
N SER A 98 3.54 -3.72 -9.00
CA SER A 98 2.38 -2.83 -9.19
C SER A 98 1.42 -3.36 -10.25
N ALA A 99 1.93 -3.92 -11.34
CA ALA A 99 1.12 -4.56 -12.38
C ALA A 99 0.38 -5.78 -11.82
N CYS A 100 1.09 -6.64 -11.06
CA CYS A 100 0.48 -7.76 -10.36
C CYS A 100 -0.54 -7.31 -9.29
N MET A 101 -0.29 -6.20 -8.60
CA MET A 101 -1.23 -5.63 -7.63
C MET A 101 -2.49 -5.09 -8.29
N GLY A 102 -2.42 -4.52 -9.49
CA GLY A 102 -3.61 -4.18 -10.28
C GLY A 102 -4.47 -5.40 -10.57
N ALA A 103 -3.86 -6.51 -11.02
CA ALA A 103 -4.57 -7.76 -11.23
C ALA A 103 -5.15 -8.34 -9.92
N ALA A 104 -4.38 -8.26 -8.83
CA ALA A 104 -4.84 -8.70 -7.51
C ALA A 104 -6.00 -7.84 -6.97
N TYR A 105 -6.03 -6.54 -7.28
CA TYR A 105 -7.13 -5.66 -6.90
C TYR A 105 -8.43 -6.16 -7.52
N TYR A 106 -8.39 -6.45 -8.82
CA TYR A 106 -9.53 -7.02 -9.54
C TYR A 106 -9.94 -8.39 -8.99
N ALA A 107 -8.97 -9.27 -8.73
CA ALA A 107 -9.23 -10.60 -8.16
C ALA A 107 -9.89 -10.54 -6.78
N VAL A 108 -9.44 -9.63 -5.90
CA VAL A 108 -10.03 -9.44 -4.57
C VAL A 108 -11.45 -8.88 -4.68
N ALA A 109 -11.67 -7.90 -5.57
CA ALA A 109 -13.01 -7.36 -5.80
C ALA A 109 -13.97 -8.42 -6.35
N TRP A 110 -13.50 -9.27 -7.27
CA TRP A 110 -14.27 -10.39 -7.82
C TRP A 110 -14.58 -11.46 -6.77
N LEU A 111 -13.64 -11.76 -5.87
CA LEU A 111 -13.85 -12.70 -4.77
C LEU A 111 -14.88 -12.18 -3.75
N MET A 112 -14.86 -10.88 -3.47
CA MET A 112 -15.73 -10.26 -2.46
C MET A 112 -17.16 -10.02 -2.97
N ALA A 113 -17.35 -9.78 -4.27
CA ALA A 113 -18.67 -9.41 -4.80
C ALA A 113 -19.76 -10.46 -4.58
N PRO A 114 -19.54 -11.78 -4.79
CA PRO A 114 -20.51 -12.82 -4.47
C PRO A 114 -20.76 -12.98 -2.96
N LEU A 115 -19.75 -12.72 -2.13
CA LEU A 115 -19.84 -12.88 -0.68
C LEU A 115 -20.69 -11.79 -0.01
N GLN A 116 -20.88 -10.67 -0.71
CA GLN A 116 -21.55 -9.48 -0.17
C GLN A 116 -22.76 -9.05 -0.98
N ASP A 117 -23.15 -9.86 -1.98
CA ASP A 117 -24.34 -9.67 -2.82
C ASP A 117 -24.43 -8.26 -3.45
N LEU A 118 -23.26 -7.72 -3.85
CA LEU A 118 -23.12 -6.37 -4.39
C LEU A 118 -23.06 -6.39 -5.92
N PRO A 119 -23.62 -5.37 -6.60
CA PRO A 119 -23.53 -5.27 -8.06
C PRO A 119 -22.07 -5.04 -8.48
N PHE A 120 -21.51 -6.02 -9.18
CA PHE A 120 -20.14 -5.97 -9.69
C PHE A 120 -20.08 -5.15 -10.98
N ASN A 121 -19.69 -3.88 -10.87
CA ASN A 121 -19.43 -3.05 -12.05
C ASN A 121 -17.97 -3.20 -12.49
N THR A 122 -17.75 -4.07 -13.48
CA THR A 122 -16.43 -4.41 -14.00
C THR A 122 -15.63 -3.20 -14.48
N HIS A 123 -16.27 -2.20 -15.09
CA HIS A 123 -15.59 -1.02 -15.64
C HIS A 123 -15.01 -0.12 -14.54
N ASP A 124 -15.80 0.16 -13.49
CA ASP A 124 -15.37 0.99 -12.36
C ASP A 124 -14.24 0.33 -11.56
N ILE A 125 -14.28 -1.01 -11.42
CA ILE A 125 -13.25 -1.76 -10.71
C ILE A 125 -11.95 -1.82 -11.53
N LEU A 126 -12.05 -1.95 -12.87
CA LEU A 126 -10.89 -1.91 -13.75
C LEU A 126 -10.19 -0.55 -13.70
N ASP A 127 -10.93 0.55 -13.78
CA ASP A 127 -10.37 1.89 -13.70
C ASP A 127 -9.63 2.12 -12.37
N LYS A 128 -10.24 1.72 -11.25
CA LYS A 128 -9.60 1.77 -9.93
C LYS A 128 -8.35 0.91 -9.83
N SER A 129 -8.38 -0.30 -10.39
CA SER A 129 -7.22 -1.20 -10.41
C SER A 129 -6.05 -0.64 -11.21
N LEU A 130 -6.34 0.03 -12.33
CA LEU A 130 -5.33 0.65 -13.19
C LEU A 130 -4.71 1.87 -12.51
N ILE A 131 -5.55 2.74 -11.93
CA ILE A 131 -5.11 3.90 -11.14
C ILE A 131 -4.21 3.43 -10.00
N GLN A 132 -4.60 2.38 -9.27
CA GLN A 132 -3.80 1.81 -8.19
C GLN A 132 -2.44 1.29 -8.71
N ALA A 133 -2.44 0.53 -9.81
CA ALA A 133 -1.23 -0.03 -10.40
C ALA A 133 -0.25 1.07 -10.87
N ILE A 134 -0.75 2.12 -11.51
CA ILE A 134 0.07 3.25 -11.95
C ILE A 134 0.57 4.06 -10.74
N PHE A 135 -0.26 4.27 -9.73
CA PHE A 135 0.09 5.10 -8.58
C PHE A 135 1.23 4.53 -7.73
N ILE A 136 1.23 3.22 -7.47
CA ILE A 136 2.21 2.53 -6.61
C ILE A 136 3.68 2.85 -6.95
N PRO A 137 4.16 2.71 -8.20
CA PRO A 137 5.57 2.97 -8.52
C PRO A 137 5.98 4.43 -8.35
N PHE A 138 5.07 5.39 -8.61
CA PHE A 138 5.34 6.81 -8.40
C PHE A 138 5.35 7.17 -6.91
N ALA A 139 4.33 6.75 -6.17
CA ALA A 139 4.22 6.97 -4.74
C ALA A 139 5.41 6.35 -3.99
N TRP A 140 5.80 5.13 -4.37
CA TRP A 140 6.98 4.47 -3.83
C TRP A 140 8.25 5.28 -4.08
N LYS A 141 8.50 5.75 -5.31
CA LYS A 141 9.70 6.55 -5.63
C LYS A 141 9.78 7.81 -4.76
N ILE A 142 8.67 8.53 -4.60
CA ILE A 142 8.60 9.74 -3.77
C ILE A 142 8.91 9.40 -2.31
N LEU A 143 8.28 8.36 -1.77
CA LEU A 143 8.44 7.96 -0.37
C LEU A 143 9.85 7.46 -0.06
N VAL A 144 10.46 6.68 -0.96
CA VAL A 144 11.86 6.26 -0.81
C VAL A 144 12.80 7.46 -0.89
N ALA A 145 12.54 8.44 -1.76
CA ALA A 145 13.33 9.68 -1.80
C ALA A 145 13.20 10.48 -0.48
N THR A 146 11.98 10.59 0.08
CA THR A 146 11.76 11.29 1.36
C THR A 146 12.39 10.55 2.53
N ARG A 147 12.53 9.22 2.42
CA ARG A 147 13.13 8.37 3.45
C ARG A 147 14.65 8.29 3.36
N ARG A 148 15.23 8.21 2.16
CA ARG A 148 16.68 8.26 1.91
C ARG A 148 17.28 9.65 2.10
N GLY A 149 16.52 10.72 1.86
CA GLY A 149 16.93 12.09 2.16
C GLY A 149 17.28 12.34 3.65
N LYS A 150 16.90 11.43 4.55
CA LYS A 150 17.26 11.46 5.97
C LYS A 150 18.67 10.91 6.28
N GLY A 151 19.33 10.24 5.32
CA GLY A 151 20.67 9.66 5.52
C GLY A 151 21.82 10.67 5.39
N HIS A 152 21.61 11.80 4.70
CA HIS A 152 22.67 12.79 4.45
C HIS A 152 22.72 13.95 5.46
N VAL A 153 21.79 14.02 6.41
CA VAL A 153 21.72 15.14 7.39
C VAL A 153 22.37 14.77 8.74
N SER A 154 23.08 13.64 8.83
CA SER A 154 23.86 13.29 10.03
C SER A 154 25.37 13.20 9.82
N GLU A 155 25.89 13.67 8.68
CA GLU A 155 27.34 13.71 8.39
C GLU A 155 27.81 15.10 7.92
N SER A 156 27.26 16.18 8.49
CA SER A 156 27.81 17.54 8.35
C SER A 156 27.94 18.22 9.69
#